data_AF-A0A521S2T5-F1
#
_entry.id   AF-A0A521S2T5-F1
#
_cell.length_a   1.000
_cell.length_b   1.000
_cell.length_c   1.000
_cell.angle_alpha   90.00
_cell.angle_beta   90.00
_cell.angle_gamma   90.00
#
_symmetry.space_group_name_H-M   'P 1'
#
loop_
_entity.id
_entity.type
_entity.pdbx_description
1 polymer ?
#
loop_
_entity_poly.entity_id
_entity_poly.type
_entity_poly.pdbx_seq_one_letter_code
_entity_poly.pdbx_strand_id
1 'polypeptide(L)'
;FNAASIVYQAPADGGEDRYMLVFQEQDATDIGPVRSGRPYFVFWACEYRAGFAHYGGDEKTRFRVIPSVAGKLLYDLDALAGSGGAFHRISSRSAPHNAYTSTASLYKVAAKRGAPAEMVAGLGARPFKDDAPPADRPAGGAISVPYGRGAAGYTYDPATNAYLRSVAGKAQTDAADGERVVARNVVVLWMRLSIDPESEVGHRRPVLDQIGQGTAWVFRDGTVIKGTWKKADQGGLTRFYDADGNEVSLNRGRIFIQVVATGTKVTYDAAEE
;
A
#
# COMPACT_ATOMS: atom_id res chain seq x y z
N PHE A 1 -5.05 -4.40 -8.77
CA PHE A 1 -5.20 -3.00 -8.31
C PHE A 1 -6.65 -2.61 -8.09
N ASN A 2 -7.54 -2.81 -9.06
CA ASN A 2 -8.92 -2.33 -8.98
C ASN A 2 -9.76 -3.03 -7.90
N ALA A 3 -9.52 -4.31 -7.62
CA ALA A 3 -10.16 -4.97 -6.48
C ALA A 3 -9.54 -4.61 -5.10
N ALA A 4 -8.41 -3.88 -5.04
CA ALA A 4 -7.80 -3.53 -3.77
C ALA A 4 -8.46 -2.29 -3.15
N SER A 5 -8.66 -2.34 -1.84
CA SER A 5 -9.15 -1.26 -0.98
C SER A 5 -8.08 -0.20 -0.77
N ILE A 6 -6.88 -0.68 -0.44
CA ILE A 6 -5.71 0.15 -0.13
C ILE A 6 -4.50 -0.41 -0.88
N VAL A 7 -3.73 0.48 -1.49
CA VAL A 7 -2.51 0.14 -2.22
C VAL A 7 -1.36 0.94 -1.61
N TYR A 8 -0.46 0.27 -0.91
CA TYR A 8 0.80 0.86 -0.49
C TYR A 8 1.83 0.67 -1.60
N GLN A 9 2.59 1.71 -1.92
CA GLN A 9 3.76 1.67 -2.79
C GLN A 9 4.95 2.28 -2.05
N ALA A 10 6.03 1.53 -1.90
CA ALA A 10 7.18 1.95 -1.11
C ALA A 10 8.50 1.52 -1.80
N PRO A 11 9.63 2.21 -1.51
CA PRO A 11 10.94 1.80 -1.99
C PRO A 11 11.26 0.35 -1.57
N ALA A 12 11.95 -0.35 -2.44
CA ALA A 12 12.46 -1.70 -2.24
C ALA A 12 13.94 -1.76 -2.62
N ASP A 13 14.53 -2.94 -2.43
CA ASP A 13 15.92 -3.22 -2.74
C ASP A 13 16.24 -3.03 -4.23
N GLY A 14 17.46 -2.58 -4.53
CA GLY A 14 17.94 -2.39 -5.92
C GLY A 14 17.40 -1.14 -6.62
N GLY A 15 16.83 -0.18 -5.88
CA GLY A 15 16.21 1.02 -6.46
C GLY A 15 14.82 0.78 -7.06
N GLU A 16 14.28 -0.44 -6.86
CA GLU A 16 12.92 -0.79 -7.20
C GLU A 16 11.93 -0.17 -6.19
N ASP A 17 10.65 -0.20 -6.54
CA ASP A 17 9.53 -0.04 -5.64
C ASP A 17 8.69 -1.32 -5.60
N ARG A 18 7.92 -1.49 -4.54
CA ARG A 18 7.03 -2.64 -4.37
C ARG A 18 5.68 -2.20 -3.85
N TYR A 19 4.69 -3.03 -4.14
CA TYR A 19 3.32 -2.80 -3.73
C TYR A 19 2.90 -3.77 -2.63
N MET A 20 2.07 -3.30 -1.70
CA MET A 20 1.22 -4.14 -0.86
C MET A 20 -0.23 -3.73 -1.09
N LEU A 21 -1.04 -4.69 -1.53
CA LEU A 21 -2.46 -4.49 -1.79
C LEU A 21 -3.24 -5.10 -0.63
N VAL A 22 -4.17 -4.32 -0.08
CA VAL A 22 -5.11 -4.75 0.96
C VAL A 22 -6.47 -4.97 0.30
N PHE A 23 -7.05 -6.14 0.53
CA PHE A 23 -8.35 -6.53 0.00
C PHE A 23 -9.31 -6.72 1.18
N GLN A 24 -10.33 -5.88 1.25
CA GLN A 24 -11.34 -5.91 2.31
C GLN A 24 -12.77 -5.94 1.75
N GLU A 25 -13.11 -5.02 0.85
CA GLU A 25 -14.49 -4.90 0.33
C GLU A 25 -14.73 -5.72 -0.95
N GLN A 26 -13.67 -6.15 -1.64
CA GLN A 26 -13.77 -6.85 -2.92
C GLN A 26 -12.79 -8.01 -3.00
N ASP A 27 -13.25 -9.07 -3.65
CA ASP A 27 -12.44 -10.22 -4.00
C ASP A 27 -11.71 -9.99 -5.31
N ALA A 28 -10.47 -10.50 -5.38
CA ALA A 28 -9.67 -10.55 -6.59
C ALA A 28 -9.42 -11.99 -7.03
N THR A 29 -9.67 -12.26 -8.31
CA THR A 29 -9.49 -13.56 -8.96
C THR A 29 -8.03 -13.83 -9.33
N ASP A 30 -7.26 -12.78 -9.61
CA ASP A 30 -5.83 -12.88 -9.91
C ASP A 30 -5.05 -11.69 -9.35
N ILE A 31 -4.00 -11.98 -8.57
CA ILE A 31 -3.20 -11.01 -7.83
C ILE A 31 -1.73 -11.33 -8.05
N GLY A 32 -1.01 -10.42 -8.70
CA GLY A 32 0.43 -10.56 -8.84
C GLY A 32 1.08 -9.56 -9.79
N PRO A 33 2.39 -9.73 -10.04
CA PRO A 33 3.21 -10.80 -9.49
C PRO A 33 3.52 -10.62 -7.99
N VAL A 34 3.31 -11.67 -7.19
CA VAL A 34 3.63 -11.71 -5.75
C VAL A 34 5.13 -11.71 -5.58
N ARG A 35 5.62 -10.89 -4.64
CA ARG A 35 7.04 -10.71 -4.35
C ARG A 35 7.35 -10.82 -2.86
N SER A 36 8.63 -10.73 -2.54
CA SER A 36 9.12 -10.91 -1.18
C SER A 36 8.55 -9.87 -0.21
N GLY A 37 8.31 -10.27 1.03
CA GLY A 37 7.98 -9.36 2.11
C GLY A 37 9.16 -8.46 2.49
N ARG A 38 8.87 -7.34 3.14
CA ARG A 38 9.84 -6.44 3.78
C ARG A 38 9.29 -6.02 5.15
N PRO A 39 10.13 -5.60 6.12
CA PRO A 39 9.66 -5.33 7.48
C PRO A 39 8.51 -4.32 7.55
N TYR A 40 8.60 -3.23 6.79
CA TYR A 40 7.58 -2.18 6.76
C TYR A 40 6.22 -2.66 6.20
N PHE A 41 6.22 -3.53 5.17
CA PHE A 41 4.97 -4.13 4.69
C PHE A 41 4.34 -5.06 5.73
N VAL A 42 5.16 -5.81 6.46
CA VAL A 42 4.68 -6.63 7.58
C VAL A 42 3.97 -5.77 8.62
N PHE A 43 4.58 -4.65 9.03
CA PHE A 43 3.99 -3.76 10.02
C PHE A 43 2.78 -2.96 9.52
N TRP A 44 2.67 -2.68 8.22
CA TRP A 44 1.43 -2.13 7.66
C TRP A 44 0.33 -3.19 7.56
N ALA A 45 0.66 -4.45 7.26
CA ALA A 45 -0.32 -5.54 7.31
C ALA A 45 -0.85 -5.78 8.73
N CYS A 46 0.00 -5.58 9.75
CA CYS A 46 -0.39 -5.66 11.15
C CYS A 46 -1.52 -4.67 11.53
N GLU A 47 -1.61 -3.51 10.87
CA GLU A 47 -2.68 -2.52 11.11
C GLU A 47 -4.08 -3.13 10.95
N TYR A 48 -4.20 -4.13 10.09
CA TYR A 48 -5.47 -4.71 9.65
C TYR A 48 -5.74 -6.11 10.22
N ARG A 49 -4.82 -6.66 11.03
CA ARG A 49 -4.85 -8.08 11.47
C ARG A 49 -4.98 -9.06 10.30
N ALA A 50 -4.36 -8.71 9.17
CA ALA A 50 -4.56 -9.39 7.90
C ALA A 50 -3.75 -10.70 7.77
N GLY A 51 -4.21 -11.55 6.85
CA GLY A 51 -3.32 -12.53 6.21
C GLY A 51 -2.31 -11.81 5.32
N PHE A 52 -1.01 -12.01 5.56
CA PHE A 52 0.07 -11.38 4.81
C PHE A 52 0.64 -12.35 3.79
N ALA A 53 0.25 -12.19 2.53
CA ALA A 53 0.72 -13.00 1.41
C ALA A 53 1.99 -12.44 0.78
N HIS A 54 3.02 -13.27 0.68
CA HIS A 54 4.29 -12.91 0.05
C HIS A 54 5.01 -14.14 -0.50
N TYR A 55 6.04 -13.90 -1.31
CA TYR A 55 6.89 -14.94 -1.88
C TYR A 55 8.32 -14.79 -1.33
N GLY A 56 8.56 -15.37 -0.16
CA GLY A 56 9.79 -15.19 0.61
C GLY A 56 9.94 -13.78 1.19
N GLY A 57 11.17 -13.39 1.52
CA GLY A 57 11.51 -12.19 2.28
C GLY A 57 13.03 -12.16 2.50
N ASP A 58 13.58 -11.00 2.84
CA ASP A 58 14.93 -10.92 3.40
C ASP A 58 15.00 -11.68 4.74
N GLU A 59 16.21 -12.03 5.18
CA GLU A 59 16.41 -12.85 6.39
C GLU A 59 15.74 -12.24 7.62
N LYS A 60 15.88 -10.92 7.80
CA LYS A 60 15.26 -10.21 8.92
C LYS A 60 13.74 -10.28 8.87
N THR A 61 13.14 -10.08 7.69
CA THR A 61 11.70 -10.23 7.51
C THR A 61 11.22 -11.62 7.92
N ARG A 62 11.84 -12.68 7.39
CA ARG A 62 11.37 -14.07 7.56
C ARG A 62 11.66 -14.63 8.94
N PHE A 63 12.83 -14.32 9.51
CA PHE A 63 13.32 -14.99 10.71
C PHE A 63 13.25 -14.15 11.97
N ARG A 64 12.94 -12.85 11.88
CA ARG A 64 12.82 -11.97 13.05
C ARG A 64 11.49 -11.21 13.09
N VAL A 65 11.15 -10.50 12.01
CA VAL A 65 9.98 -9.60 11.99
C VAL A 65 8.68 -10.38 11.98
N ILE A 66 8.43 -11.25 11.00
CA ILE A 66 7.21 -12.06 10.94
C ILE A 66 7.03 -12.91 12.22
N PRO A 67 8.04 -13.65 12.72
CA PRO A 67 7.91 -14.43 13.95
C PRO A 67 7.54 -13.60 15.19
N SER A 68 7.92 -12.32 15.26
CA SER A 68 7.59 -11.44 16.39
C SER A 68 6.10 -11.06 16.47
N VAL A 69 5.39 -11.09 15.34
CA VAL A 69 4.00 -10.58 15.22
C VAL A 69 2.98 -11.62 14.74
N ALA A 70 3.44 -12.72 14.14
CA ALA A 70 2.57 -13.78 13.62
C ALA A 70 1.69 -14.40 14.71
N GLY A 71 0.42 -14.65 14.39
CA GLY A 71 -0.58 -15.16 15.34
C GLY A 71 -1.07 -14.14 16.37
N LYS A 72 -0.51 -12.92 16.39
CA LYS A 72 -0.93 -11.83 17.30
C LYS A 72 -1.49 -10.65 16.51
N LEU A 73 -0.75 -10.19 15.50
CA LEU A 73 -1.08 -9.02 14.70
C LEU A 73 -1.25 -9.33 13.22
N LEU A 74 -0.87 -10.52 12.75
CA LEU A 74 -1.05 -10.97 11.36
C LEU A 74 -1.04 -12.49 11.25
N TYR A 75 -1.42 -13.00 10.08
CA TYR A 75 -1.29 -14.41 9.71
C TYR A 75 -0.34 -14.56 8.53
N ASP A 76 0.76 -15.29 8.70
CA ASP A 76 1.79 -15.45 7.66
C ASP A 76 1.34 -16.43 6.56
N LEU A 77 1.31 -15.94 5.31
CA LEU A 77 0.94 -16.70 4.13
C LEU A 77 2.11 -16.80 3.12
N ASP A 78 3.35 -17.01 3.59
CA ASP A 78 4.53 -17.20 2.73
C ASP A 78 4.38 -18.41 1.77
N ALA A 79 4.45 -18.13 0.47
CA ALA A 79 4.47 -19.14 -0.59
C ALA A 79 5.59 -20.19 -0.41
N LEU A 80 6.69 -19.80 0.25
CA LEU A 80 7.84 -20.65 0.50
C LEU A 80 7.79 -21.39 1.85
N ALA A 81 6.79 -21.14 2.71
CA ALA A 81 6.70 -21.73 4.04
C ALA A 81 5.28 -22.19 4.38
N GLY A 82 4.83 -23.28 3.74
CA GLY A 82 3.57 -23.96 4.06
C GLY A 82 2.30 -23.35 3.47
N SER A 83 2.42 -22.25 2.71
CA SER A 83 1.29 -21.61 2.02
C SER A 83 1.38 -21.67 0.50
N GLY A 84 2.37 -22.39 -0.05
CA GLY A 84 2.63 -22.49 -1.49
C GLY A 84 1.44 -22.93 -2.34
N GLY A 85 0.53 -23.75 -1.80
CA GLY A 85 -0.68 -24.18 -2.50
C GLY A 85 -1.69 -23.06 -2.81
N ALA A 86 -1.54 -21.87 -2.23
CA ALA A 86 -2.34 -20.69 -2.59
C ALA A 86 -1.80 -19.94 -3.81
N PHE A 87 -0.60 -20.29 -4.29
CA PHE A 87 0.10 -19.57 -5.35
C PHE A 87 0.23 -20.44 -6.59
N HIS A 88 0.22 -19.79 -7.75
CA HIS A 88 0.44 -20.44 -9.03
C HIS A 88 1.42 -19.62 -9.87
N ARG A 89 1.95 -20.23 -10.93
CA ARG A 89 2.86 -19.58 -11.87
C ARG A 89 2.16 -19.39 -13.22
N ILE A 90 2.26 -18.20 -13.78
CA ILE A 90 1.82 -17.94 -15.16
C ILE A 90 2.99 -18.10 -16.15
N SER A 91 2.68 -18.45 -17.40
CA SER A 91 3.67 -18.68 -18.46
C SER A 91 4.00 -17.45 -19.28
N SER A 92 3.16 -16.41 -19.25
CA SER A 92 3.35 -15.17 -20.02
C SER A 92 4.47 -14.26 -19.49
N ARG A 93 5.10 -14.63 -18.36
CA ARG A 93 6.22 -13.92 -17.75
C ARG A 93 7.25 -14.91 -17.21
N SER A 94 8.52 -14.51 -17.24
CA SER A 94 9.61 -15.29 -16.65
C SER A 94 9.63 -15.16 -15.13
N ALA A 95 10.09 -16.22 -14.45
CA ALA A 95 10.47 -16.13 -13.05
C ALA A 95 11.59 -15.06 -12.89
N PRO A 96 11.58 -14.28 -11.79
CA PRO A 96 10.69 -14.37 -10.64
C PRO A 96 9.42 -13.49 -10.72
N HIS A 97 9.05 -12.96 -11.90
CA HIS A 97 7.92 -12.03 -12.09
C HIS A 97 6.61 -12.71 -12.51
N ASN A 98 6.43 -13.98 -12.14
CA ASN A 98 5.31 -14.80 -12.62
C ASN A 98 4.56 -15.58 -11.53
N ALA A 99 4.76 -15.27 -10.24
CA ALA A 99 3.96 -15.85 -9.15
C ALA A 99 2.67 -15.06 -8.93
N TYR A 100 1.53 -15.73 -8.88
CA TYR A 100 0.21 -15.12 -8.74
C TYR A 100 -0.63 -15.88 -7.71
N THR A 101 -1.69 -15.25 -7.21
CA THR A 101 -2.62 -15.83 -6.22
C THR A 101 -4.01 -15.19 -6.36
N SER A 102 -4.96 -15.55 -5.49
CA SER A 102 -6.30 -14.98 -5.45
C SER A 102 -6.78 -14.84 -4.01
N THR A 103 -7.70 -13.91 -3.76
CA THR A 103 -8.34 -13.74 -2.44
C THR A 103 -8.94 -15.07 -1.94
N ALA A 104 -9.69 -15.78 -2.78
CA ALA A 104 -10.27 -17.08 -2.44
C ALA A 104 -9.22 -18.13 -1.99
N SER A 105 -8.06 -18.19 -2.66
CA SER A 105 -6.97 -19.09 -2.27
C SER A 105 -6.31 -18.66 -0.96
N LEU A 106 -6.10 -17.34 -0.79
CA LEU A 106 -5.50 -16.78 0.43
C LEU A 106 -6.40 -16.98 1.65
N TYR A 107 -7.72 -16.76 1.54
CA TYR A 107 -8.67 -16.99 2.63
C TYR A 107 -8.68 -18.44 3.11
N LYS A 108 -8.63 -19.41 2.19
CA LYS A 108 -8.54 -20.83 2.54
C LYS A 108 -7.29 -21.15 3.35
N VAL A 109 -6.14 -20.56 3.00
CA VAL A 109 -4.89 -20.78 3.75
C VAL A 109 -4.88 -20.00 5.06
N ALA A 110 -5.38 -18.76 5.08
CA ALA A 110 -5.52 -17.96 6.28
C ALA A 110 -6.38 -18.66 7.33
N ALA A 111 -7.52 -19.24 6.95
CA ALA A 111 -8.36 -20.03 7.83
C ALA A 111 -7.60 -21.23 8.44
N LYS A 112 -6.79 -21.94 7.64
CA LYS A 112 -5.93 -23.04 8.14
C LYS A 112 -4.83 -22.56 9.10
N ARG A 113 -4.45 -21.28 9.04
CA ARG A 113 -3.51 -20.62 9.96
C ARG A 113 -4.20 -20.01 11.19
N GLY A 114 -5.51 -20.23 11.36
CA GLY A 114 -6.28 -19.73 12.49
C GLY A 114 -6.72 -18.27 12.36
N ALA A 115 -6.75 -17.72 11.14
CA ALA A 115 -7.36 -16.41 10.91
C ALA A 115 -8.88 -16.45 11.14
N PRO A 116 -9.46 -15.45 11.81
CA PRO A 116 -10.91 -15.37 11.96
C PRO A 116 -11.57 -15.16 10.60
N ALA A 117 -12.81 -15.64 10.46
CA ALA A 117 -13.61 -15.44 9.26
C ALA A 117 -14.05 -13.97 9.11
N GLU A 118 -14.25 -13.29 10.24
CA GLU A 118 -14.68 -11.90 10.32
C GLU A 118 -13.54 -11.00 10.78
N MET A 119 -13.65 -9.71 10.46
CA MET A 119 -12.71 -8.70 10.95
C MET A 119 -12.70 -8.68 12.49
N VAL A 120 -11.51 -8.55 13.07
CA VAL A 120 -11.35 -8.44 14.52
C VAL A 120 -12.09 -7.19 15.02
N ALA A 121 -13.00 -7.38 15.98
CA ALA A 121 -13.76 -6.30 16.58
C ALA A 121 -12.84 -5.26 17.24
N GLY A 122 -13.22 -3.99 17.16
CA GLY A 122 -12.48 -2.90 17.79
C GLY A 122 -11.20 -2.48 17.04
N LEU A 123 -10.96 -2.98 15.83
CA LEU A 123 -9.95 -2.38 14.96
C LEU A 123 -10.35 -0.94 14.61
N GLY A 124 -9.41 -0.02 14.78
CA GLY A 124 -9.62 1.37 14.44
C GLY A 124 -9.85 1.53 12.93
N ALA A 125 -10.71 2.47 12.55
CA ALA A 125 -10.87 2.92 11.19
C ALA A 125 -10.36 4.36 11.04
N ARG A 126 -9.93 4.71 9.82
CA ARG A 126 -9.74 6.11 9.42
C ARG A 126 -11.13 6.75 9.23
N PRO A 127 -11.32 8.03 9.54
CA PRO A 127 -12.58 8.69 9.27
C PRO A 127 -12.83 8.79 7.76
N PHE A 128 -14.09 8.69 7.34
CA PHE A 128 -14.49 8.78 5.95
C PHE A 128 -15.60 9.83 5.77
N LYS A 129 -15.57 10.53 4.64
CA LYS A 129 -16.61 11.46 4.19
C LYS A 129 -17.15 11.03 2.82
N ASP A 130 -18.31 11.57 2.49
CA ASP A 130 -18.84 11.50 1.12
C ASP A 130 -18.13 12.53 0.24
N ASP A 131 -18.26 12.38 -1.08
CA ASP A 131 -17.61 13.24 -2.07
C ASP A 131 -17.95 14.71 -1.92
N ALA A 132 -16.99 15.59 -2.27
CA ALA A 132 -17.32 16.99 -2.49
C ALA A 132 -18.38 17.13 -3.61
N PRO A 133 -19.36 18.05 -3.47
CA PRO A 133 -20.28 18.40 -4.55
C PRO A 133 -19.53 18.84 -5.81
N PRO A 134 -20.03 18.58 -7.04
CA PRO A 134 -19.37 18.97 -8.27
C PRO A 134 -18.99 20.46 -8.37
N ALA A 135 -19.76 21.35 -7.72
CA ALA A 135 -19.52 22.79 -7.70
C ALA A 135 -18.25 23.18 -6.90
N ASP A 136 -17.82 22.34 -5.96
CA ASP A 136 -16.66 22.59 -5.10
C ASP A 136 -15.39 21.92 -5.62
N ARG A 137 -15.49 21.15 -6.72
CA ARG A 137 -14.37 20.41 -7.29
C ARG A 137 -13.53 21.34 -8.18
N PRO A 138 -12.19 21.37 -8.01
CA PRO A 138 -11.30 22.05 -8.94
C PRO A 138 -11.43 21.52 -10.37
N ALA A 139 -11.12 22.35 -11.36
CA ALA A 139 -11.21 21.97 -12.78
C ALA A 139 -10.27 20.84 -13.20
N GLY A 140 -9.24 20.56 -12.39
CA GLY A 140 -8.28 19.51 -12.64
C GLY A 140 -7.19 19.49 -11.56
N GLY A 141 -6.16 18.70 -11.83
CA GLY A 141 -4.97 18.63 -10.98
C GLY A 141 -4.10 17.45 -11.35
N ALA A 142 -2.84 17.49 -10.92
CA ALA A 142 -1.89 16.43 -11.17
C ALA A 142 -0.99 16.21 -9.96
N ILE A 143 -0.57 14.96 -9.74
CA ILE A 143 0.41 14.57 -8.73
C ILE A 143 1.44 13.70 -9.42
N SER A 144 2.71 13.92 -9.14
CA SER A 144 3.81 13.07 -9.60
C SER A 144 4.72 12.75 -8.43
N VAL A 145 4.74 11.46 -8.07
CA VAL A 145 5.53 10.91 -6.97
C VAL A 145 6.72 10.15 -7.57
N PRO A 146 7.97 10.63 -7.37
CA PRO A 146 9.14 10.00 -7.96
C PRO A 146 9.57 8.74 -7.19
N TYR A 147 10.02 7.74 -7.94
CA TYR A 147 10.65 6.50 -7.48
C TYR A 147 11.91 6.23 -8.30
N GLY A 148 12.73 5.26 -7.89
CA GLY A 148 14.03 4.99 -8.53
C GLY A 148 13.95 4.64 -10.02
N ARG A 149 12.82 4.11 -10.49
CA ARG A 149 12.60 3.70 -11.90
C ARG A 149 11.49 4.46 -12.63
N GLY A 150 11.11 5.64 -12.15
CA GLY A 150 10.10 6.47 -12.79
C GLY A 150 9.27 7.25 -11.79
N ALA A 151 8.02 7.54 -12.14
CA ALA A 151 7.08 8.20 -11.24
C ALA A 151 5.72 7.51 -11.27
N ALA A 152 5.05 7.50 -10.12
CA ALA A 152 3.62 7.27 -10.05
C ALA A 152 2.92 8.62 -10.25
N GLY A 153 2.19 8.74 -11.35
CA GLY A 153 1.41 9.93 -11.67
C GLY A 153 -0.05 9.75 -11.34
N TYR A 154 -0.75 10.84 -11.07
CA TYR A 154 -2.17 10.86 -10.79
C TYR A 154 -2.77 12.13 -11.40
N THR A 155 -3.71 12.01 -12.33
CA THR A 155 -4.43 13.16 -12.89
C THR A 155 -5.84 13.17 -12.33
N TYR A 156 -6.23 14.28 -11.69
CA TYR A 156 -7.57 14.44 -11.15
C TYR A 156 -8.59 14.65 -12.27
N ASP A 157 -9.69 13.91 -12.19
CA ASP A 157 -10.86 14.05 -13.04
C ASP A 157 -12.07 14.52 -12.19
N PRO A 158 -12.51 15.78 -12.35
CA PRO A 158 -13.62 16.32 -11.56
C PRO A 158 -14.97 15.67 -11.88
N ALA A 159 -15.16 15.09 -13.07
CA ALA A 159 -16.40 14.44 -13.46
C ALA A 159 -16.64 13.18 -12.62
N THR A 160 -15.59 12.38 -12.44
CA THR A 160 -15.66 11.14 -11.66
C THR A 160 -15.23 11.32 -10.19
N ASN A 161 -14.68 12.48 -9.83
CA ASN A 161 -14.04 12.73 -8.53
C ASN A 161 -12.95 11.69 -8.19
N ALA A 162 -12.11 11.38 -9.17
CA ALA A 162 -11.10 10.34 -9.05
C ALA A 162 -9.77 10.76 -9.66
N TYR A 163 -8.71 10.08 -9.25
CA TYR A 163 -7.36 10.28 -9.73
C TYR A 163 -6.96 9.13 -10.67
N LEU A 164 -6.73 9.45 -11.94
CA LEU A 164 -6.32 8.51 -12.98
C LEU A 164 -4.82 8.20 -12.83
N ARG A 165 -4.44 6.97 -12.46
CA ARG A 165 -3.05 6.62 -12.09
C ARG A 165 -2.15 6.32 -13.29
N SER A 166 -1.01 6.95 -13.47
CA SER A 166 -0.01 6.57 -14.48
C SER A 166 1.26 6.01 -13.83
N VAL A 167 2.01 5.20 -14.57
CA VAL A 167 3.34 4.73 -14.18
C VAL A 167 4.30 5.03 -15.30
N ALA A 168 5.42 5.71 -14.99
CA ALA A 168 6.41 6.12 -15.98
C ALA A 168 5.78 6.83 -17.20
N GLY A 169 4.83 7.72 -16.93
CA GLY A 169 4.13 8.53 -17.94
C GLY A 169 3.04 7.80 -18.74
N LYS A 170 2.82 6.50 -18.52
CA LYS A 170 1.80 5.72 -19.23
C LYS A 170 0.58 5.48 -18.35
N ALA A 171 -0.62 5.61 -18.92
CA ALA A 171 -1.85 5.22 -18.25
C ALA A 171 -1.74 3.78 -17.76
N GLN A 172 -2.07 3.55 -16.48
CA GLN A 172 -2.06 2.21 -15.92
C GLN A 172 -3.44 1.56 -16.09
N THR A 173 -3.43 0.39 -16.71
CA THR A 173 -4.57 -0.52 -16.81
C THR A 173 -4.33 -1.70 -15.89
N ASP A 174 -5.36 -2.14 -15.16
CA ASP A 174 -5.29 -3.37 -14.39
C ASP A 174 -5.47 -4.56 -15.33
N ALA A 175 -4.55 -5.53 -15.28
CA ALA A 175 -4.58 -6.67 -16.17
C ALA A 175 -5.74 -7.64 -15.85
N ALA A 176 -6.29 -7.58 -14.63
CA ALA A 176 -7.36 -8.47 -14.20
C ALA A 176 -8.72 -8.14 -14.84
N ASP A 177 -8.99 -6.87 -15.13
CA ASP A 177 -10.27 -6.40 -15.66
C ASP A 177 -10.13 -5.58 -16.96
N GLY A 178 -8.92 -5.16 -17.34
CA GLY A 178 -8.70 -4.33 -18.54
C GLY A 178 -9.05 -2.86 -18.33
N GLU A 179 -9.38 -2.44 -17.11
CA GLU A 179 -9.87 -1.11 -16.80
C GLU A 179 -8.80 -0.17 -16.26
N ARG A 180 -9.07 1.13 -16.41
CA ARG A 180 -8.18 2.20 -15.93
C ARG A 180 -8.03 2.13 -14.41
N VAL A 181 -6.79 2.09 -13.91
CA VAL A 181 -6.54 2.19 -12.46
C VAL A 181 -6.80 3.60 -11.98
N VAL A 182 -7.72 3.72 -11.01
CA VAL A 182 -8.09 5.00 -10.38
C VAL A 182 -7.93 4.96 -8.86
N ALA A 183 -7.68 6.11 -8.25
CA ALA A 183 -7.70 6.31 -6.80
C ALA A 183 -8.78 7.31 -6.42
N ARG A 184 -9.38 7.16 -5.24
CA ARG A 184 -10.26 8.16 -4.61
C ARG A 184 -9.47 9.07 -3.68
N ASN A 185 -8.40 8.52 -3.11
CA ASN A 185 -7.47 9.23 -2.26
C ASN A 185 -6.05 8.86 -2.69
N VAL A 186 -5.17 9.86 -2.78
CA VAL A 186 -3.73 9.64 -2.90
C VAL A 186 -3.09 10.24 -1.65
N VAL A 187 -2.45 9.41 -0.85
CA VAL A 187 -1.75 9.83 0.36
C VAL A 187 -0.27 9.68 0.13
N VAL A 188 0.51 10.72 0.36
CA VAL A 188 1.97 10.67 0.28
C VAL A 188 2.55 10.76 1.69
N LEU A 189 3.38 9.78 2.06
CA LEU A 189 4.04 9.70 3.36
C LEU A 189 5.55 9.86 3.17
N TRP A 190 6.13 10.82 3.86
CA TRP A 190 7.59 10.94 3.97
C TRP A 190 8.06 10.19 5.21
N MET A 191 8.95 9.24 4.99
CA MET A 191 9.57 8.43 6.03
C MET A 191 11.09 8.46 5.88
N ARG A 192 11.80 8.39 7.00
CA ARG A 192 13.25 8.23 6.94
C ARG A 192 13.56 6.88 6.32
N LEU A 193 14.38 6.91 5.26
CA LEU A 193 14.87 5.73 4.57
C LEU A 193 16.34 5.54 4.94
N SER A 194 16.70 4.34 5.39
CA SER A 194 18.07 3.93 5.66
C SER A 194 18.33 2.53 5.08
N ILE A 195 19.57 2.04 5.22
CA ILE A 195 19.94 0.68 4.84
C ILE A 195 20.14 -0.13 6.10
N ASP A 196 19.60 -1.34 6.12
CA ASP A 196 19.78 -2.27 7.23
C ASP A 196 21.27 -2.62 7.37
N PRO A 197 21.91 -2.34 8.53
CA PRO A 197 23.30 -2.74 8.77
C PRO A 197 23.49 -4.26 8.78
N GLU A 198 22.41 -5.02 8.98
CA GLU A 198 22.42 -6.49 8.95
C GLU A 198 22.01 -7.05 7.57
N SER A 199 22.04 -6.23 6.52
CA SER A 199 21.77 -6.69 5.15
C SER A 199 22.68 -7.87 4.78
N GLU A 200 22.13 -8.87 4.10
CA GLU A 200 22.92 -10.01 3.62
C GLU A 200 24.01 -9.53 2.65
N VAL A 201 25.14 -10.26 2.59
CA VAL A 201 26.28 -9.87 1.74
C VAL A 201 25.82 -9.64 0.29
N GLY A 202 26.19 -8.49 -0.28
CA GLY A 202 25.80 -8.11 -1.64
C GLY A 202 24.40 -7.48 -1.75
N HIS A 203 23.66 -7.36 -0.65
CA HIS A 203 22.35 -6.71 -0.61
C HIS A 203 22.38 -5.39 0.16
N ARG A 204 21.49 -4.48 -0.22
CA ARG A 204 21.22 -3.21 0.47
C ARG A 204 19.74 -3.16 0.78
N ARG A 205 19.34 -3.69 1.95
CA ARG A 205 17.93 -3.79 2.32
C ARG A 205 17.44 -2.44 2.85
N PRO A 206 16.42 -1.83 2.24
CA PRO A 206 15.89 -0.57 2.75
C PRO A 206 15.17 -0.81 4.08
N VAL A 207 15.33 0.14 4.99
CA VAL A 207 14.56 0.25 6.24
C VAL A 207 13.83 1.58 6.20
N LEU A 208 12.54 1.55 6.50
CA LEU A 208 11.71 2.74 6.67
C LEU A 208 11.40 2.91 8.16
N ASP A 209 11.45 4.14 8.65
CA ASP A 209 11.03 4.45 10.02
C ASP A 209 9.49 4.60 10.02
N GLN A 210 8.75 3.49 9.93
CA GLN A 210 7.28 3.50 9.78
C GLN A 210 6.48 3.64 11.09
N ILE A 211 7.14 3.56 12.26
CA ILE A 211 6.53 3.78 13.58
C ILE A 211 7.01 5.14 14.07
N GLY A 212 6.10 5.96 14.61
CA GLY A 212 6.36 7.34 14.99
C GLY A 212 5.49 8.30 14.19
N GLN A 213 6.10 9.37 13.67
CA GLN A 213 5.39 10.39 12.91
C GLN A 213 6.28 10.99 11.82
N GLY A 214 5.66 11.60 10.82
CA GLY A 214 6.34 12.31 9.74
C GLY A 214 5.37 13.13 8.89
N THR A 215 5.87 13.74 7.82
CA THR A 215 5.04 14.54 6.90
C THR A 215 4.08 13.65 6.11
N ALA A 216 2.82 14.06 6.02
CA ALA A 216 1.82 13.44 5.16
C ALA A 216 1.09 14.49 4.33
N TRP A 217 0.91 14.22 3.04
CA TRP A 217 -0.01 14.98 2.19
C TRP A 217 -1.14 14.06 1.76
N VAL A 218 -2.38 14.53 1.90
CA VAL A 218 -3.58 13.80 1.51
C VAL A 218 -4.25 14.54 0.36
N PHE A 219 -4.35 13.88 -0.78
CA PHE A 219 -5.05 14.37 -1.95
C PHE A 219 -6.39 13.64 -2.08
N ARG A 220 -7.47 14.40 -2.05
CA ARG A 220 -8.87 13.97 -2.25
C ARG A 220 -9.65 15.15 -2.85
N ASP A 221 -10.76 14.91 -3.52
CA ASP A 221 -11.62 15.97 -4.11
C ASP A 221 -10.91 16.98 -5.04
N GLY A 222 -9.72 16.64 -5.55
CA GLY A 222 -8.90 17.52 -6.38
C GLY A 222 -8.03 18.52 -5.60
N THR A 223 -8.10 18.50 -4.27
CA THR A 223 -7.32 19.37 -3.38
C THR A 223 -6.17 18.61 -2.72
N VAL A 224 -5.33 19.33 -1.97
CA VAL A 224 -4.29 18.78 -1.11
C VAL A 224 -4.42 19.32 0.32
N ILE A 225 -4.39 18.40 1.28
CA ILE A 225 -4.24 18.70 2.70
C ILE A 225 -2.82 18.35 3.12
N LYS A 226 -2.09 19.32 3.67
CA LYS A 226 -0.74 19.12 4.20
C LYS A 226 -0.80 18.94 5.71
N GLY A 227 -0.09 17.95 6.22
CA GLY A 227 0.06 17.76 7.66
C GLY A 227 0.97 16.59 8.00
N THR A 228 0.53 15.71 8.91
CA THR A 228 1.38 14.66 9.48
C THR A 228 0.71 13.29 9.47
N TRP A 229 1.51 12.23 9.32
CA TRP A 229 1.08 10.88 9.69
C TRP A 229 1.60 10.55 11.08
N LYS A 230 0.85 9.71 11.81
CA LYS A 230 1.27 9.13 13.09
C LYS A 230 0.90 7.66 13.15
N LYS A 231 1.81 6.84 13.68
CA LYS A 231 1.63 5.40 13.93
C LYS A 231 2.27 5.06 15.27
N ALA A 232 1.47 4.62 16.24
CA ALA A 232 1.92 4.46 17.63
C ALA A 232 2.88 3.28 17.84
N ASP A 233 2.57 2.13 17.25
CA ASP A 233 3.32 0.88 17.44
C ASP A 233 3.17 -0.03 16.21
N GLN A 234 3.60 -1.30 16.31
CA GLN A 234 3.54 -2.28 15.22
C GLN A 234 2.10 -2.58 14.75
N GLY A 235 1.12 -2.61 15.64
CA GLY A 235 -0.27 -2.96 15.35
C GLY A 235 -1.22 -1.77 15.23
N GLY A 236 -0.80 -0.57 15.62
CA GLY A 236 -1.59 0.66 15.53
C GLY A 236 -1.77 1.15 14.09
N LEU A 237 -2.97 1.59 13.75
CA LEU A 237 -3.30 2.14 12.42
C LEU A 237 -2.49 3.41 12.13
N THR A 238 -1.96 3.54 10.92
CA THR A 238 -1.36 4.82 10.47
C THR A 238 -2.47 5.83 10.21
N ARG A 239 -2.50 6.92 11.00
CA ARG A 239 -3.49 8.01 10.94
C ARG A 239 -2.89 9.27 10.32
N PHE A 240 -3.73 10.11 9.73
CA PHE A 240 -3.34 11.34 9.03
C PHE A 240 -4.00 12.55 9.68
N TYR A 241 -3.24 13.61 9.89
CA TYR A 241 -3.67 14.83 10.57
C TYR A 241 -3.35 16.05 9.71
N ASP A 242 -4.22 17.06 9.74
CA ASP A 242 -3.98 18.35 9.11
C ASP A 242 -2.99 19.21 9.92
N ALA A 243 -2.80 20.47 9.52
CA ALA A 243 -1.92 21.41 10.21
C ALA A 243 -2.42 21.81 11.61
N ASP A 244 -3.73 21.74 11.85
CA ASP A 244 -4.39 22.07 13.13
C ASP A 244 -4.44 20.88 14.09
N GLY A 245 -4.07 19.68 13.60
CA GLY A 245 -4.05 18.44 14.38
C GLY A 245 -5.36 17.66 14.36
N ASN A 246 -6.32 18.01 13.49
CA ASN A 246 -7.54 17.23 13.30
C ASN A 246 -7.26 16.03 12.40
N GLU A 247 -7.93 14.90 12.67
CA GLU A 247 -7.77 13.72 11.82
C GLU A 247 -8.43 13.93 10.46
N VAL A 248 -7.66 13.74 9.39
CA VAL A 248 -8.11 13.93 8.02
C VAL A 248 -9.04 12.79 7.63
N SER A 249 -10.28 13.13 7.25
CA SER A 249 -11.20 12.15 6.65
C SER A 249 -10.72 11.72 5.26
N LEU A 250 -11.13 10.58 4.76
CA LEU A 250 -10.86 10.16 3.39
C LEU A 250 -12.17 10.07 2.62
N ASN A 251 -12.13 10.27 1.30
CA ASN A 251 -13.27 9.92 0.46
C ASN A 251 -13.46 8.39 0.49
N ARG A 252 -14.70 7.92 0.46
CA ARG A 252 -14.97 6.49 0.38
C ARG A 252 -14.42 5.92 -0.93
N GLY A 253 -13.82 4.73 -0.85
CA GLY A 253 -13.24 4.00 -1.98
C GLY A 253 -11.72 3.98 -1.98
N ARG A 254 -11.12 3.62 -3.13
CA ARG A 254 -9.72 3.16 -3.22
C ARG A 254 -8.69 4.19 -2.75
N ILE A 255 -7.79 3.77 -1.86
CA ILE A 255 -6.72 4.61 -1.30
C ILE A 255 -5.37 4.16 -1.86
N PHE A 256 -4.60 5.07 -2.44
CA PHE A 256 -3.20 4.83 -2.79
C PHE A 256 -2.30 5.55 -1.79
N ILE A 257 -1.52 4.78 -1.02
CA ILE A 257 -0.52 5.29 -0.09
C ILE A 257 0.85 5.18 -0.75
N GLN A 258 1.47 6.32 -1.00
CA GLN A 258 2.75 6.48 -1.63
C GLN A 258 3.78 6.83 -0.57
N VAL A 259 4.74 5.93 -0.33
CA VAL A 259 5.80 6.17 0.65
C VAL A 259 7.07 6.59 -0.07
N VAL A 260 7.65 7.69 0.38
CA VAL A 260 8.89 8.27 -0.18
C VAL A 260 9.87 8.60 0.95
N ALA A 261 11.15 8.70 0.60
CA ALA A 261 12.17 9.09 1.57
C ALA A 261 11.99 10.56 1.98
N THR A 262 12.25 10.90 3.24
CA THR A 262 12.35 12.29 3.70
C THR A 262 13.23 13.12 2.76
N GLY A 263 12.77 14.31 2.37
CA GLY A 263 13.46 15.18 1.40
C GLY A 263 13.13 14.89 -0.08
N THR A 264 12.40 13.83 -0.39
CA THR A 264 11.92 13.56 -1.75
C THR A 264 10.99 14.70 -2.21
N LYS A 265 11.28 15.29 -3.38
CA LYS A 265 10.44 16.32 -3.99
C LYS A 265 9.28 15.69 -4.75
N VAL A 266 8.09 15.71 -4.15
CA VAL A 266 6.84 15.42 -4.86
C VAL A 266 6.34 16.70 -5.53
N THR A 267 5.93 16.58 -6.79
CA THR A 267 5.38 17.70 -7.57
C THR A 267 3.89 17.51 -7.74
N TYR A 268 3.12 18.57 -7.61
CA TYR A 268 1.69 18.54 -7.82
C TYR A 268 1.19 19.89 -8.36
N ASP A 269 0.02 19.85 -8.99
CA ASP A 269 -0.82 20.98 -9.35
C ASP A 269 -2.20 20.66 -8.78
N ALA A 270 -2.56 21.29 -7.66
CA ALA A 270 -3.82 21.06 -6.94
C ALA A 270 -4.10 22.27 -6.06
N ALA A 271 -5.39 22.58 -5.85
CA ALA A 271 -5.80 23.60 -4.89
C ALA A 271 -5.47 23.13 -3.46
N GLU A 272 -5.07 24.05 -2.58
CA GLU A 272 -4.96 23.76 -1.16
C GLU A 272 -6.35 23.81 -0.52
N GLU A 273 -6.62 22.88 0.39
CA GLU A 273 -7.85 22.85 1.21
C GLU A 273 -7.70 23.71 2.47
#